data_AF-C9Z8Y1-F1
#
_entry.id   AF-C9Z8Y1-F1
#
_cell.length_a   1.000
_cell.length_b   1.000
_cell.length_c   1.000
_cell.angle_alpha   90.00
_cell.angle_beta   90.00
_cell.angle_gamma   90.00
#
_symmetry.space_group_name_H-M   'P 1'
#
loop_
_entity.id
_entity.type
_entity.pdbx_description
1 polymer ?
#
loop_
_entity_poly.entity_id
_entity_poly.type
_entity_poly.pdbx_seq_one_letter_code
_entity_poly.pdbx_strand_id
1 'polypeptide(L)'
;MTSLRHAIISTDGDLTHHDGRLDWPAVIGPEGRARVHLPDLAVTGWVSDCGLLYPKRYPRNTVGSCVLAALGARVQPYAGPVVFTGWNPANTPLGLQEIESLPQPVEHLDTVHGDVVKALAGQTPRAMSASWAEQIREIAEHARTAPTPGITIRTVTLR
;
A
#
# COMPACT_ATOMS: atom_id res chain seq x y z
N MET A 1 -13.48 -23.51 -2.16
CA MET A 1 -13.15 -22.08 -2.04
C MET A 1 -11.93 -21.83 -2.90
N THR A 2 -12.01 -20.94 -3.88
CA THR A 2 -10.87 -20.55 -4.71
C THR A 2 -9.81 -19.87 -3.81
N SER A 3 -8.56 -20.25 -3.99
CA SER A 3 -7.42 -19.65 -3.27
C SER A 3 -7.27 -18.18 -3.67
N LEU A 4 -7.11 -17.27 -2.70
CA LEU A 4 -6.91 -15.84 -2.97
C LEU A 4 -5.42 -15.56 -3.14
N ARG A 5 -5.02 -15.18 -4.35
CA ARG A 5 -3.65 -14.70 -4.59
C ARG A 5 -3.51 -13.26 -4.14
N HIS A 6 -2.47 -12.98 -3.37
CA HIS A 6 -2.17 -11.65 -2.88
C HIS A 6 -0.66 -11.48 -2.68
N ALA A 7 -0.20 -10.23 -2.63
CA ALA A 7 1.17 -9.90 -2.31
C ALA A 7 1.22 -8.97 -1.10
N ILE A 8 2.31 -9.03 -0.35
CA ILE A 8 2.50 -8.22 0.87
C ILE A 8 3.87 -7.57 0.80
N ILE A 9 3.91 -6.25 0.94
CA ILE A 9 5.12 -5.51 1.29
C ILE A 9 5.16 -5.38 2.81
N SER A 10 6.11 -6.08 3.44
CA SER A 10 6.35 -6.01 4.89
C SER A 10 6.74 -4.57 5.30
N THR A 11 6.72 -4.28 6.60
CA THR A 11 7.16 -2.97 7.10
C THR A 11 8.64 -2.69 6.85
N ASP A 12 9.44 -3.75 6.70
CA ASP A 12 10.86 -3.65 6.35
C ASP A 12 11.08 -3.47 4.83
N GLY A 13 10.00 -3.60 4.05
CA GLY A 13 9.99 -3.35 2.61
C GLY A 13 10.10 -4.60 1.75
N ASP A 14 10.09 -5.80 2.32
CA ASP A 14 10.18 -7.05 1.57
C ASP A 14 8.85 -7.39 0.89
N LEU A 15 8.90 -7.69 -0.40
CA LEU A 15 7.75 -8.16 -1.18
C LEU A 15 7.66 -9.69 -1.13
N THR A 16 6.50 -10.21 -0.73
CA THR A 16 6.21 -11.65 -0.70
C THR A 16 4.89 -11.93 -1.38
N HIS A 17 4.79 -13.08 -2.08
CA HIS A 17 3.59 -13.52 -2.78
C HIS A 17 2.99 -14.73 -2.07
N HIS A 18 1.67 -14.76 -2.02
CA HIS A 18 0.92 -15.74 -1.25
C HIS A 18 -0.27 -16.24 -2.06
N ASP A 19 -0.53 -17.54 -1.99
CA ASP A 19 -1.77 -18.15 -2.47
C ASP A 19 -2.50 -18.72 -1.24
N GLY A 20 -3.72 -18.25 -0.96
CA GLY A 20 -4.55 -18.86 0.08
C GLY A 20 -5.50 -17.88 0.73
N ARG A 21 -6.04 -18.27 1.89
CA ARG A 21 -6.87 -17.37 2.68
C ARG A 21 -5.97 -16.33 3.37
N LEU A 22 -6.29 -15.06 3.18
CA LEU A 22 -5.64 -13.94 3.87
C LEU A 22 -6.30 -13.67 5.23
N ASP A 23 -5.52 -13.76 6.30
CA ASP A 23 -5.94 -13.37 7.64
C ASP A 23 -5.74 -11.85 7.85
N TRP A 24 -6.75 -11.07 7.47
CA TRP A 24 -6.68 -9.61 7.51
C TRP A 24 -6.33 -9.04 8.89
N PRO A 25 -6.96 -9.45 10.01
CA PRO A 25 -6.59 -8.97 11.34
C PRO A 25 -5.13 -9.25 11.72
N ALA A 26 -4.58 -10.39 11.32
CA ALA A 26 -3.20 -10.75 11.63
C ALA A 26 -2.19 -9.94 10.80
N VAL A 27 -2.51 -9.60 9.54
CA VAL A 27 -1.60 -8.92 8.62
C VAL A 27 -1.70 -7.40 8.71
N ILE A 28 -2.90 -6.84 8.63
CA ILE A 28 -3.14 -5.39 8.60
C ILE A 28 -3.44 -4.83 9.99
N GLY A 29 -3.94 -5.66 10.90
CA GLY A 29 -4.37 -5.26 12.23
C GLY A 29 -5.87 -5.41 12.45
N PRO A 30 -6.30 -5.57 13.71
CA PRO A 30 -7.71 -5.79 14.05
C PRO A 30 -8.59 -4.55 13.85
N GLU A 31 -8.03 -3.36 13.69
CA GLU A 31 -8.77 -2.10 13.55
C GLU A 31 -9.38 -1.91 12.16
N GLY A 32 -9.06 -2.80 11.22
CA GLY A 32 -9.63 -2.79 9.88
C GLY A 32 -8.66 -2.32 8.80
N ARG A 33 -9.08 -2.54 7.56
CA ARG A 33 -8.31 -2.23 6.35
C ARG A 33 -8.92 -1.05 5.61
N ALA A 34 -8.08 -0.12 5.19
CA ALA A 34 -8.43 0.92 4.24
C ALA A 34 -7.97 0.51 2.84
N ARG A 35 -8.84 0.71 1.84
CA ARG A 35 -8.50 0.51 0.44
C ARG A 35 -7.68 1.69 -0.07
N VAL A 36 -6.53 1.39 -0.69
CA VAL A 36 -5.74 2.34 -1.46
C VAL A 36 -6.09 2.18 -2.92
N HIS A 37 -6.73 3.22 -3.47
CA HIS A 37 -7.12 3.25 -4.87
C HIS A 37 -5.87 3.38 -5.76
N LEU A 38 -5.72 2.44 -6.70
CA LEU A 38 -4.70 2.46 -7.74
C LEU A 38 -5.41 2.67 -9.08
N PRO A 39 -5.36 3.89 -9.64
CA PRO A 39 -6.10 4.20 -10.86
C PRO A 39 -5.60 3.33 -12.02
N ASP A 40 -6.53 3.00 -12.92
CA ASP A 40 -6.25 2.28 -14.18
C ASP A 40 -5.66 0.86 -14.04
N LEU A 41 -5.67 0.30 -12.82
CA LEU A 41 -5.22 -1.07 -12.53
C LEU A 41 -6.38 -1.95 -12.06
N ALA A 42 -6.39 -3.22 -12.48
CA ALA A 42 -7.23 -4.27 -11.91
C ALA A 42 -6.68 -4.80 -10.57
N VAL A 43 -5.99 -3.94 -9.82
CA VAL A 43 -5.27 -4.21 -8.58
C VAL A 43 -5.59 -3.10 -7.59
N THR A 44 -5.63 -3.42 -6.30
CA THR A 44 -5.76 -2.41 -5.25
C THR A 44 -4.81 -2.72 -4.11
N GLY A 45 -4.34 -1.66 -3.43
CA GLY A 45 -3.60 -1.78 -2.19
C GLY A 45 -4.53 -1.76 -0.97
N TRP A 46 -4.09 -2.34 0.12
CA TRP A 46 -4.77 -2.30 1.41
C TRP A 46 -3.75 -2.01 2.50
N VAL A 47 -4.13 -1.15 3.44
CA VAL A 47 -3.32 -0.72 4.57
C VAL A 47 -4.17 -0.69 5.84
N SER A 48 -3.55 -0.51 7.01
CA SER A 48 -4.32 -0.27 8.24
C SER A 48 -5.07 1.04 8.14
N ASP A 49 -6.37 1.01 8.43
CA ASP A 49 -7.25 2.19 8.36
C ASP A 49 -6.80 3.29 9.33
N CYS A 50 -6.40 2.90 10.54
CA CYS A 50 -5.93 3.79 11.58
C CYS A 50 -4.41 3.72 11.79
N GLY A 51 -3.65 3.16 10.84
CA GLY A 51 -2.24 2.83 11.04
C GLY A 51 -1.40 4.00 11.55
N LEU A 52 -1.61 5.17 10.95
CA LEU A 52 -0.92 6.40 11.33
C LEU A 52 -1.25 6.90 12.75
N LEU A 53 -2.38 6.50 13.34
CA LEU A 53 -2.76 6.87 14.70
C LEU A 53 -2.03 6.04 15.77
N TYR A 54 -1.46 4.89 15.39
CA TYR A 54 -0.75 3.99 16.30
C TYR A 54 0.67 3.68 15.81
N PRO A 55 1.57 4.68 15.71
CA PRO A 55 2.89 4.54 15.11
C PRO A 55 3.82 3.54 15.82
N LYS A 56 3.55 3.22 17.10
CA LYS A 56 4.28 2.18 17.84
C LYS A 56 3.88 0.75 17.43
N ARG A 57 2.65 0.57 16.94
CA ARG A 57 2.11 -0.72 16.48
C ARG A 57 2.30 -0.88 14.98
N TYR A 58 2.07 0.20 14.24
CA TYR A 58 2.17 0.25 12.79
C TYR A 58 3.28 1.23 12.41
N PRO A 59 4.54 0.77 12.32
CA PRO A 59 5.61 1.62 11.81
C PRO A 59 5.30 2.04 10.38
N ARG A 60 5.84 3.19 9.96
CA ARG A 60 5.67 3.66 8.58
C ARG A 60 6.39 2.73 7.62
N ASN A 61 5.72 2.39 6.53
CA ASN A 61 6.27 1.54 5.50
C ASN A 61 6.72 2.41 4.32
N THR A 62 7.97 2.86 4.37
CA THR A 62 8.52 3.77 3.36
C THR A 62 8.54 3.13 1.97
N VAL A 63 8.99 1.87 1.86
CA VAL A 63 9.02 1.15 0.57
C VAL A 63 7.60 0.97 0.03
N GLY A 64 6.68 0.49 0.87
CA GLY A 64 5.27 0.34 0.50
C GLY A 64 4.62 1.66 0.06
N SER A 65 4.94 2.77 0.74
CA SER A 65 4.45 4.10 0.36
C SER A 65 4.97 4.54 -1.02
N CYS A 66 6.25 4.31 -1.30
CA CYS A 66 6.86 4.58 -2.61
C CYS A 66 6.28 3.70 -3.71
N VAL A 67 6.07 2.41 -3.45
CA VAL A 67 5.46 1.49 -4.43
C VAL A 67 4.02 1.90 -4.74
N LEU A 68 3.21 2.21 -3.71
CA LEU A 68 1.85 2.71 -3.93
C LEU A 68 1.85 3.99 -4.77
N ALA A 69 2.74 4.95 -4.47
CA ALA A 69 2.87 6.18 -5.25
C ALA A 69 3.30 5.91 -6.70
N ALA A 70 4.26 5.00 -6.93
CA ALA A 70 4.71 4.60 -8.26
C ALA A 70 3.59 3.92 -9.08
N LEU A 71 2.65 3.26 -8.41
CA LEU A 71 1.44 2.67 -9.00
C LEU A 71 0.27 3.68 -9.11
N GLY A 72 0.53 4.97 -8.89
CA GLY A 72 -0.47 6.04 -9.08
C GLY A 72 -1.34 6.34 -7.85
N ALA A 73 -1.05 5.76 -6.68
CA ALA A 73 -1.71 6.18 -5.45
C ALA A 73 -1.33 7.61 -5.05
N ARG A 74 -2.11 8.21 -4.15
CA ARG A 74 -1.74 9.48 -3.53
C ARG A 74 -0.43 9.34 -2.76
N VAL A 75 0.45 10.33 -2.93
CA VAL A 75 1.69 10.48 -2.16
C VAL A 75 1.32 10.86 -0.73
N GLN A 76 1.47 9.91 0.17
CA GLN A 76 1.30 10.08 1.61
C GLN A 76 2.03 8.94 2.35
N PRO A 77 2.33 9.10 3.65
CA PRO A 77 2.83 7.99 4.44
C PRO A 77 1.75 6.92 4.61
N TYR A 78 2.12 5.66 4.39
CA TYR A 78 1.31 4.50 4.77
C TYR A 78 1.98 3.75 5.92
N ALA A 79 1.18 3.24 6.85
CA ALA A 79 1.66 2.56 8.06
C ALA A 79 1.26 1.08 8.07
N GLY A 80 2.17 0.26 8.59
CA GLY A 80 2.03 -1.20 8.61
C GLY A 80 2.33 -1.85 7.25
N PRO A 81 2.11 -3.17 7.14
CA PRO A 81 2.22 -3.88 5.87
C PRO A 81 1.26 -3.34 4.82
N VAL A 82 1.66 -3.37 3.55
CA VAL A 82 0.80 -3.07 2.41
C VAL A 82 0.43 -4.38 1.72
N VAL A 83 -0.86 -4.67 1.60
CA VAL A 83 -1.35 -5.86 0.91
C VAL A 83 -1.89 -5.49 -0.47
N PHE A 84 -1.54 -6.25 -1.49
CA PHE A 84 -2.06 -6.10 -2.85
C PHE A 84 -2.97 -7.28 -3.20
N THR A 85 -4.16 -6.97 -3.70
CA THR A 85 -5.11 -7.94 -4.24
C THR A 85 -5.59 -7.53 -5.62
N GLY A 86 -6.23 -8.45 -6.34
CA GLY A 86 -7.02 -8.08 -7.51
C GLY A 86 -8.21 -7.23 -7.11
N TRP A 87 -8.67 -6.42 -8.06
CA TRP A 87 -9.87 -5.60 -7.92
C TRP A 87 -10.66 -5.59 -9.22
N ASN A 88 -11.96 -5.88 -9.12
CA ASN A 88 -12.86 -5.86 -10.27
C ASN A 88 -13.73 -4.59 -10.27
N PRO A 89 -13.33 -3.55 -11.02
CA PRO A 89 -14.11 -2.33 -11.14
C PRO A 89 -15.39 -2.52 -11.96
N ALA A 90 -15.54 -3.59 -12.75
CA ALA A 90 -16.73 -3.84 -13.56
C ALA A 90 -17.94 -4.31 -12.73
N ASN A 91 -17.72 -4.72 -11.46
CA ASN A 91 -18.80 -4.99 -10.51
C ASN A 91 -19.31 -3.73 -9.79
N THR A 92 -18.62 -2.59 -9.93
CA THR A 92 -19.02 -1.31 -9.33
C THR A 92 -20.42 -0.82 -9.75
N PRO A 93 -20.87 -0.97 -11.02
CA PRO A 93 -22.23 -0.63 -11.44
C PRO A 93 -23.33 -1.47 -10.79
N LEU A 94 -23.00 -2.67 -10.29
CA LEU A 94 -23.91 -3.52 -9.52
C LEU A 94 -23.86 -3.23 -8.02
N GLY A 95 -23.06 -2.24 -7.59
CA GLY A 95 -22.82 -1.90 -6.19
C GLY A 95 -21.95 -2.93 -5.44
N LEU A 96 -21.36 -3.89 -6.15
CA LEU A 96 -20.54 -4.96 -5.57
C LEU A 96 -19.06 -4.62 -5.72
N GLN A 97 -18.39 -4.49 -4.58
CA GLN A 97 -16.96 -4.22 -4.47
C GLN A 97 -16.28 -5.49 -3.96
N GLU A 98 -15.79 -6.33 -4.87
CA GLU A 98 -15.25 -7.65 -4.53
C GLU A 98 -13.71 -7.69 -4.63
N ILE A 99 -13.10 -8.23 -3.57
CA ILE A 99 -11.68 -8.53 -3.53
C ILE A 99 -11.45 -9.79 -4.38
N GLU A 100 -10.61 -9.68 -5.40
CA GLU A 100 -10.27 -10.79 -6.28
C GLU A 100 -8.81 -11.20 -6.11
N SER A 101 -8.48 -12.38 -6.66
CA SER A 101 -7.10 -12.81 -6.77
C SER A 101 -6.30 -11.85 -7.63
N LEU A 102 -5.07 -11.57 -7.22
CA LEU A 102 -4.14 -10.75 -7.97
C LEU A 102 -3.96 -11.31 -9.40
N PRO A 103 -4.14 -10.48 -10.45
CA PRO A 103 -4.05 -10.93 -11.84
C PRO A 103 -2.63 -11.39 -12.19
N GLN A 104 -2.53 -12.35 -13.11
CA GLN A 104 -1.25 -12.83 -13.64
C GLN A 104 -0.99 -12.21 -15.02
N PRO A 105 0.28 -11.89 -15.33
CA PRO A 105 1.47 -12.00 -14.47
C PRO A 105 1.56 -10.88 -13.42
N VAL A 106 2.11 -11.19 -12.23
CA VAL A 106 2.38 -10.19 -11.17
C VAL A 106 3.68 -9.39 -11.41
N GLU A 107 4.34 -9.64 -12.54
CA GLU A 107 5.63 -9.06 -12.95
C GLU A 107 5.68 -7.53 -12.84
N HIS A 108 4.55 -6.85 -13.07
CA HIS A 108 4.52 -5.39 -12.96
C HIS A 108 4.77 -4.91 -11.52
N LEU A 109 4.15 -5.56 -10.51
CA LEU A 109 4.37 -5.23 -9.10
C LEU A 109 5.80 -5.53 -8.69
N ASP A 110 6.35 -6.68 -9.10
CA ASP A 110 7.75 -7.06 -8.83
C ASP A 110 8.74 -6.07 -9.45
N THR A 111 8.46 -5.64 -10.69
CA THR A 111 9.29 -4.66 -11.40
C THR A 111 9.27 -3.31 -10.69
N VAL A 112 8.09 -2.80 -10.35
CA VAL A 112 7.94 -1.52 -9.65
C VAL A 112 8.60 -1.58 -8.27
N HIS A 113 8.40 -2.67 -7.52
CA HIS A 113 9.06 -2.88 -6.24
C HIS A 113 10.58 -2.87 -6.37
N GLY A 114 11.13 -3.65 -7.32
CA GLY A 114 12.56 -3.71 -7.56
C GLY A 114 13.16 -2.36 -8.00
N ASP A 115 12.45 -1.60 -8.82
CA ASP A 115 12.87 -0.26 -9.25
C ASP A 115 12.83 0.76 -8.10
N VAL A 116 11.82 0.69 -7.24
CA VAL A 116 11.75 1.50 -6.01
C VAL A 116 12.91 1.16 -5.08
N VAL A 117 13.17 -0.12 -4.80
CA VAL A 117 14.28 -0.54 -3.92
C VAL A 117 15.63 -0.03 -4.45
N LYS A 118 15.86 -0.13 -5.77
CA LYS A 118 17.07 0.42 -6.40
C LYS A 118 17.16 1.94 -6.25
N ALA A 119 16.07 2.67 -6.47
CA ALA A 119 16.04 4.12 -6.30
C ALA A 119 16.36 4.56 -4.86
N LEU A 120 15.82 3.84 -3.87
CA LEU A 120 16.08 4.08 -2.45
C LEU A 120 17.50 3.71 -2.04
N ALA A 121 18.13 2.75 -2.72
CA ALA A 121 19.55 2.44 -2.58
C ALA A 121 20.47 3.44 -3.31
N GLY A 122 19.94 4.55 -3.83
CA GLY A 122 20.71 5.60 -4.51
C GLY A 122 21.04 5.28 -5.98
N GLN A 123 20.47 4.20 -6.53
CA GLN A 123 20.68 3.81 -7.93
C GLN A 123 19.60 4.43 -8.84
N THR A 124 19.83 4.41 -10.15
CA THR A 124 18.81 4.72 -11.15
C THR A 124 18.42 3.43 -11.85
N PRO A 125 17.17 2.94 -11.73
CA PRO A 125 16.74 1.74 -12.43
C PRO A 125 16.85 1.90 -13.95
N ARG A 126 17.21 0.81 -14.65
CA ARG A 126 17.53 0.84 -16.09
C ARG A 126 16.40 1.41 -16.96
N ALA A 127 15.15 1.14 -16.59
CA ALA A 127 13.97 1.57 -17.35
C ALA A 127 13.46 2.97 -16.94
N MET A 128 14.06 3.59 -15.92
CA MET A 128 13.58 4.83 -15.32
C MET A 128 14.57 5.98 -15.50
N SER A 129 14.08 7.21 -15.49
CA SER A 129 14.93 8.40 -15.52
C SER A 129 15.59 8.66 -14.16
N ALA A 130 16.67 9.42 -14.15
CA ALA A 130 17.28 9.92 -12.91
C ALA A 130 16.28 10.77 -12.09
N SER A 131 15.48 11.60 -12.77
CA SER A 131 14.44 12.41 -12.13
C SER A 131 13.35 11.58 -11.45
N TRP A 132 12.98 10.43 -12.02
CA TRP A 132 12.06 9.50 -11.36
C TRP A 132 12.67 8.93 -10.07
N ALA A 133 13.94 8.51 -10.13
CA ALA A 133 14.62 7.97 -8.95
C ALA A 133 14.78 9.03 -7.85
N GLU A 134 15.02 10.29 -8.20
CA GLU A 134 15.01 11.43 -7.28
C GLU A 134 13.64 11.65 -6.64
N GLN A 135 12.57 11.67 -7.44
CA GLN A 135 11.20 11.79 -6.92
C GLN A 135 10.84 10.66 -5.95
N ILE A 136 11.26 9.42 -6.21
CA ILE A 136 11.05 8.31 -5.27
C ILE A 136 11.78 8.54 -3.95
N ARG A 137 13.00 9.08 -3.98
CA ARG A 137 13.74 9.43 -2.75
C ARG A 137 13.08 10.57 -1.99
N GLU A 138 12.54 11.57 -2.67
CA GLU A 138 11.76 12.66 -2.05
C GLU A 138 10.47 12.13 -1.41
N ILE A 139 9.75 11.26 -2.10
CA ILE A 139 8.55 10.59 -1.56
C ILE A 139 8.91 9.76 -0.32
N ALA A 140 10.05 9.05 -0.36
CA ALA A 140 10.51 8.27 0.79
C ALA A 140 10.83 9.15 1.99
N GLU A 141 11.48 10.29 1.75
CA GLU A 141 11.78 11.25 2.81
C GLU A 141 10.50 11.85 3.40
N HIS A 142 9.54 12.21 2.55
CA HIS A 142 8.22 12.64 2.99
C HIS A 142 7.52 11.55 3.82
N ALA A 143 7.51 10.30 3.36
CA ALA A 143 6.90 9.19 4.09
C ALA A 143 7.54 9.01 5.48
N ARG A 144 8.87 9.15 5.59
CA ARG A 144 9.60 9.07 6.87
C ARG A 144 9.29 10.22 7.82
N THR A 145 9.19 11.45 7.31
CA THR A 145 9.24 12.67 8.14
C THR A 145 7.93 13.43 8.26
N ALA A 146 6.92 13.13 7.43
CA ALA A 146 5.62 13.81 7.48
C ALA A 146 5.05 13.80 8.91
N PRO A 147 4.30 14.83 9.33
CA PRO A 147 3.71 14.84 10.66
C PRO A 147 2.70 13.70 10.81
N THR A 148 2.70 13.04 11.97
CA THR A 148 1.67 12.06 12.29
C THR A 148 0.34 12.78 12.50
N PRO A 149 -0.74 12.39 11.80
CA PRO A 149 -2.05 13.02 11.98
C PRO A 149 -2.52 12.86 13.43
N GLY A 150 -2.99 13.95 14.03
CA GLY A 150 -3.61 13.97 15.34
C GLY A 150 -5.14 13.92 15.25
N ILE A 151 -5.78 13.31 16.24
CA ILE A 151 -7.24 13.40 16.41
C ILE A 151 -7.52 14.29 17.61
N THR A 152 -8.42 15.25 17.43
CA THR A 152 -9.00 16.02 18.54
C THR A 152 -10.41 15.51 18.81
N ILE A 153 -10.63 14.87 19.95
CA ILE A 153 -11.98 14.45 20.38
C ILE A 153 -12.61 15.61 21.16
N ARG A 154 -13.79 16.07 20.72
CA ARG A 154 -14.59 17.06 21.45
C ARG A 154 -15.87 16.40 21.93
N THR A 155 -16.10 16.41 23.25
CA THR A 155 -17.37 16.00 23.84
C THR A 155 -18.40 17.10 23.62
N VAL A 156 -19.47 16.80 22.89
CA VAL A 156 -20.61 17.70 22.72
C VAL A 156 -21.73 17.21 23.63
N THR A 157 -22.11 18.02 24.61
CA THR A 157 -23.30 17.77 25.43
C THR A 157 -24.52 18.27 24.65
N LEU A 158 -25.36 17.36 24.16
CA LEU A 158 -26.68 17.72 23.66
C LEU A 158 -27.54 18.11 24.88
N ARG A 159 -28.04 19.34 24.89
CA ARG A 159 -29.01 19.83 25.88
C ARG A 159 -30.41 19.69 25.34
#